data_AF-A0AB38DJA6-F1
#
_entry.id   AF-A0AB38DJA6-F1
#
_cell.length_a   1.000
_cell.length_b   1.000
_cell.length_c   1.000
_cell.angle_alpha   90.00
_cell.angle_beta   90.00
_cell.angle_gamma   90.00
#
_symmetry.space_group_name_H-M   'P 1'
#
loop_
_entity.id
_entity.type
_entity.pdbx_description
1 polymer ?
#
loop_
_entity_poly.entity_id
_entity_poly.type
_entity_poly.pdbx_seq_one_letter_code
_entity_poly.pdbx_strand_id
1 'polypeptide(L)'
;MTDKDGAQVAGPQIRIRALREAHGLSVSQLIERIVAEGVDGVHPDTVRNVELGYKRASKPLLTAWAKALGLSPLDVWQPEPLKSSRERVAS
;
A
#
# COMPACT_ATOMS: atom_id res chain seq x y z
N MET A 1 15.16 -28.33 11.29
CA MET A 1 15.50 -26.92 11.05
C MET A 1 14.96 -26.62 9.67
N THR A 2 13.78 -26.02 9.60
CA THR A 2 13.03 -25.88 8.34
C THR A 2 12.99 -24.40 8.01
N ASP A 3 13.82 -24.01 7.05
CA ASP A 3 13.85 -22.68 6.46
C ASP A 3 12.49 -22.39 5.80
N LYS A 4 11.63 -21.69 6.53
CA LYS A 4 10.38 -21.10 6.03
C LYS A 4 10.56 -19.60 5.93
N ASP A 5 11.41 -19.15 5.01
CA ASP A 5 11.43 -17.75 4.60
C ASP A 5 11.54 -17.65 3.08
N GLY A 6 10.53 -18.21 2.41
CA GLY A 6 10.15 -17.76 1.07
C GLY A 6 9.43 -16.41 1.17
N ALA A 7 10.12 -15.38 1.67
CA ALA A 7 9.63 -14.01 1.58
C ALA A 7 9.65 -13.60 0.11
N GLN A 8 8.50 -13.77 -0.55
CA GLN A 8 8.29 -13.38 -1.93
C GLN A 8 8.68 -11.90 -2.09
N VAL A 9 9.80 -11.66 -2.77
CA VAL A 9 10.34 -10.31 -2.97
C VAL A 9 9.39 -9.58 -3.92
N ALA A 10 8.52 -8.76 -3.35
CA ALA A 10 7.50 -8.01 -4.06
C ALA A 10 8.11 -6.84 -4.84
N GLY A 11 8.89 -7.11 -5.89
CA GLY A 11 9.47 -6.12 -6.80
C GLY A 11 10.26 -4.98 -6.13
N PRO A 12 10.73 -3.97 -6.89
CA PRO A 12 11.22 -2.73 -6.29
C PRO A 12 10.04 -1.97 -5.67
N GLN A 13 9.69 -2.28 -4.42
CA GLN A 13 8.77 -1.47 -3.64
C GLN A 13 9.43 -0.11 -3.38
N ILE A 14 8.97 0.94 -4.07
CA ILE A 14 9.11 2.28 -3.50
C ILE A 14 8.29 2.24 -2.21
N ARG A 15 8.97 2.18 -1.06
CA ARG A 15 8.32 2.11 0.25
C ARG A 15 7.39 3.31 0.36
N ILE A 16 6.12 3.09 0.70
CA ILE A 16 5.09 4.16 0.78
C ILE A 16 5.52 5.33 1.69
N ARG A 17 6.37 5.04 2.67
CA ARG A 17 7.08 6.02 3.49
C ARG A 17 7.96 6.99 2.67
N ALA A 18 8.77 6.46 1.76
CA ALA A 18 9.65 7.25 0.90
C ALA A 18 8.84 8.17 -0.03
N LEU A 19 7.66 7.71 -0.50
CA LEU A 19 6.73 8.57 -1.25
C LEU A 19 6.22 9.71 -0.37
N ARG A 20 5.77 9.43 0.88
CA ARG A 20 5.35 10.50 1.81
C ARG A 20 6.48 11.51 2.06
N GLU A 21 7.69 11.03 2.31
CA GLU A 21 8.86 11.87 2.59
C GLU A 21 9.28 12.70 1.36
N ALA A 22 9.23 12.14 0.15
CA ALA A 22 9.50 12.87 -1.10
C ALA A 22 8.49 14.00 -1.36
N HIS A 23 7.24 13.84 -0.89
CA HIS A 23 6.22 14.89 -0.95
C HIS A 23 6.33 15.90 0.22
N GLY A 24 7.31 15.75 1.12
CA GLY A 24 7.53 16.65 2.25
C GLY A 24 6.41 16.59 3.30
N LEU A 25 5.66 15.50 3.37
CA LEU A 25 4.52 15.37 4.27
C LEU A 25 4.89 14.68 5.58
N SER A 26 4.44 15.25 6.69
CA SER A 26 4.34 14.52 7.96
C SER A 26 3.21 13.48 7.92
N VAL A 27 3.22 12.54 8.87
CA VAL A 27 2.14 11.54 9.02
C VAL A 27 0.78 12.22 9.26
N SER A 28 0.73 13.28 10.08
CA SER A 28 -0.52 13.99 10.38
C SER A 28 -1.08 14.69 9.14
N GLN A 29 -0.24 15.38 8.37
CA GLN A 29 -0.65 16.04 7.12
C GLN A 29 -1.11 15.04 6.05
N LEU A 30 -0.47 13.87 6.00
CA LEU A 30 -0.94 12.79 5.14
C LEU A 30 -2.35 12.34 5.56
N ILE A 31 -2.61 12.18 6.86
CA ILE A 31 -3.92 11.75 7.36
C ILE A 31 -5.00 12.77 7.01
N GLU A 32 -4.72 14.07 7.17
CA GLU A 32 -5.65 15.13 6.74
C GLU A 32 -6.05 14.99 5.27
N ARG A 33 -5.09 14.66 4.40
CA ARG A 33 -5.36 14.42 2.97
C ARG A 33 -6.11 13.11 2.72
N ILE A 34 -5.80 12.05 3.45
CA ILE A 34 -6.52 10.77 3.36
C ILE A 34 -7.99 10.93 3.77
N VAL A 35 -8.26 11.74 4.80
CA VAL A 35 -9.61 12.11 5.24
C VAL A 35 -10.36 12.85 4.14
N ALA A 36 -9.69 13.79 3.45
CA ALA A 36 -10.28 14.48 2.29
C ALA A 36 -10.67 13.54 1.13
N GLU A 37 -10.06 12.35 1.05
CA GLU A 37 -10.38 11.30 0.08
C GLU A 37 -11.49 10.33 0.55
N GLY A 38 -12.12 10.62 1.69
CA GLY A 38 -13.27 9.86 2.22
C GLY A 38 -12.90 8.68 3.11
N VAL A 39 -11.66 8.64 3.64
CA VAL A 39 -11.24 7.64 4.63
C VAL A 39 -11.03 8.31 5.98
N ASP A 40 -12.05 8.23 6.82
CA ASP A 40 -12.07 8.82 8.15
C ASP A 40 -11.44 7.92 9.22
N GLY A 41 -11.09 8.52 10.37
CA GLY A 41 -10.69 7.78 11.57
C GLY A 41 -9.33 7.09 11.49
N VAL A 42 -8.47 7.47 10.54
CA VAL A 42 -7.13 6.90 10.40
C VAL A 42 -6.24 7.39 11.53
N HIS A 43 -5.90 6.50 12.46
CA HIS A 43 -4.97 6.81 13.54
C HIS A 43 -3.52 6.91 13.02
N PRO A 44 -2.68 7.86 13.51
CA PRO A 44 -1.26 7.98 13.14
C PRO A 44 -0.46 6.68 13.25
N ASP A 45 -0.73 5.88 14.28
CA ASP A 45 -0.03 4.61 14.46
C ASP A 45 -0.43 3.56 13.42
N THR A 46 -1.62 3.64 12.83
CA THR A 46 -1.99 2.78 11.70
C THR A 46 -1.06 3.07 10.52
N VAL A 47 -0.84 4.34 10.19
CA VAL A 47 0.07 4.76 9.12
C VAL A 47 1.50 4.30 9.43
N ARG A 48 2.01 4.58 10.63
CA ARG A 48 3.37 4.16 11.04
C ARG A 48 3.57 2.66 10.99
N ASN A 49 2.60 1.88 11.48
CA ASN A 49 2.67 0.42 11.43
C ASN A 49 2.69 -0.11 9.99
N VAL A 50 2.01 0.56 9.05
CA VAL A 50 2.08 0.24 7.63
C VAL A 50 3.45 0.61 7.05
N GLU A 51 3.97 1.80 7.36
CA GLU A 51 5.29 2.24 6.90
C GLU A 51 6.44 1.36 7.39
N LEU A 52 6.34 0.84 8.61
CA LEU A 52 7.30 -0.08 9.22
C LEU A 52 7.11 -1.54 8.78
N GLY A 53 6.01 -1.86 8.08
CA GLY A 53 5.68 -3.21 7.63
C GLY A 53 5.08 -4.13 8.70
N TYR A 54 4.72 -3.59 9.88
CA TYR A 54 4.03 -4.34 10.94
C TYR A 54 2.58 -4.65 10.61
N LYS A 55 1.95 -3.85 9.74
CA LYS A 55 0.59 -4.05 9.25
C LYS A 55 0.52 -3.87 7.74
N ARG A 56 -0.43 -4.56 7.11
CA ARG A 56 -0.86 -4.23 5.74
C ARG A 56 -2.00 -3.23 5.80
N ALA A 57 -1.93 -2.20 4.96
CA ALA A 57 -3.05 -1.29 4.77
C ALA A 57 -4.20 -2.00 4.03
N SER A 58 -5.44 -1.63 4.34
CA SER A 58 -6.60 -2.06 3.58
C SER A 58 -6.59 -1.44 2.17
N LYS A 59 -7.29 -2.06 1.22
CA LYS A 59 -7.41 -1.50 -0.15
C LYS A 59 -7.97 -0.06 -0.15
N PRO A 60 -9.04 0.27 0.62
CA PRO A 60 -9.52 1.65 0.67
C PRO A 60 -8.47 2.64 1.19
N LEU A 61 -7.71 2.25 2.23
CA LEU A 61 -6.64 3.09 2.77
C LEU A 61 -5.51 3.31 1.77
N LEU A 62 -5.08 2.26 1.05
CA LEU A 62 -4.06 2.38 0.00
C LEU A 62 -4.51 3.29 -1.15
N THR A 63 -5.76 3.15 -1.59
CA THR A 63 -6.34 4.01 -2.63
C THR A 63 -6.39 5.46 -2.20
N ALA A 64 -6.89 5.75 -0.99
CA ALA A 64 -6.95 7.12 -0.47
C ALA A 64 -5.55 7.71 -0.27
N TRP A 65 -4.59 6.92 0.20
CA TRP A 65 -3.20 7.35 0.34
C TRP A 65 -2.56 7.69 -1.02
N ALA A 66 -2.75 6.84 -2.05
CA ALA A 66 -2.26 7.12 -3.39
C ALA A 66 -2.83 8.45 -3.91
N LYS A 67 -4.15 8.65 -3.80
CA LYS A 67 -4.81 9.90 -4.21
C LYS A 67 -4.34 11.11 -3.41
N ALA A 68 -4.14 10.98 -2.10
CA ALA A 68 -3.60 12.04 -1.23
C ALA A 68 -2.20 12.52 -1.65
N LEU A 69 -1.44 11.66 -2.34
CA LEU A 69 -0.14 11.96 -2.92
C LEU A 69 -0.22 12.36 -4.41
N GLY A 70 -1.40 12.36 -5.03
CA GLY A 70 -1.57 12.62 -6.46
C GLY A 70 -1.05 11.48 -7.35
N LEU A 71 -0.97 10.26 -6.82
CA LEU A 71 -0.48 9.06 -7.51
C LEU A 71 -1.62 8.19 -8.00
N SER A 72 -1.35 7.34 -8.99
CA SER A 72 -2.28 6.26 -9.33
C SER A 72 -2.26 5.20 -8.22
N PRO A 73 -3.41 4.65 -7.80
CA PRO A 73 -3.44 3.51 -6.88
C PRO A 73 -2.62 2.32 -7.37
N LEU A 74 -2.45 2.16 -8.68
CA LEU A 74 -1.64 1.12 -9.32
C LEU A 74 -0.13 1.32 -9.13
N ASP A 75 0.31 2.55 -8.81
CA ASP A 75 1.70 2.85 -8.46
C ASP A 75 2.03 2.41 -7.03
N VAL A 76 1.00 2.25 -6.19
CA VAL A 76 1.13 1.90 -4.76
C VAL A 76 0.82 0.43 -4.51
N TRP A 77 -0.13 -0.15 -5.25
CA TRP A 77 -0.49 -1.56 -5.17
C TRP A 77 -1.07 -2.06 -6.49
N GLN A 78 -0.53 -3.16 -7.02
CA GLN A 78 -1.13 -3.87 -8.14
C GLN A 78 -1.93 -5.07 -7.64
N PRO A 79 -3.14 -5.31 -8.17
CA PRO A 79 -3.81 -6.58 -7.93
C PRO A 79 -2.94 -7.74 -8.42
N GLU A 80 -3.03 -8.88 -7.74
CA GLU A 80 -2.44 -10.12 -8.24
C GLU A 80 -2.82 -10.30 -9.71
N PRO A 81 -1.86 -10.57 -10.61
CA PRO A 81 -2.15 -10.79 -12.01
C PRO A 81 -3.29 -11.79 -12.13
N LEU A 82 -4.34 -11.43 -12.88
CA LEU A 82 -5.39 -12.39 -13.22
C LEU A 82 -4.69 -13.63 -13.79
N LYS A 83 -4.82 -14.76 -13.09
CA LYS A 83 -4.37 -16.06 -13.59
C LYS A 83 -4.81 -16.18 -15.04
N SER A 84 -3.84 -16.28 -15.95
CA SER A 84 -4.10 -16.16 -17.38
C SER A 84 -5.20 -17.15 -17.78
N SER A 85 -6.01 -16.78 -18.78
CA SER A 85 -7.05 -17.63 -19.37
C SER A 85 -6.59 -19.05 -19.74
N ARG A 86 -5.28 -19.29 -19.83
CA ARG A 86 -4.65 -20.59 -20.05
C ARG A 86 -4.89 -21.60 -18.92
N GLU A 87 -5.18 -21.17 -17.68
CA GLU A 87 -5.52 -22.09 -16.58
C GLU A 87 -6.99 -22.58 -16.62
N ARG A 88 -7.89 -21.90 -17.34
CA ARG A 88 -9.32 -22.27 -17.39
C ARG A 88 -9.65 -23.42 -18.36
N VAL A 89 -8.71 -23.84 -19.20
CA VAL A 89 -8.94 -24.83 -20.27
C VAL A 89 -8.31 -26.20 -19.97
N ALA A 90 -7.79 -26.39 -18.76
CA ALA A 90 -7.14 -27.63 -18.33
C ALA A 90 -7.87 -28.31 -17.15
N SER A 91 -9.19 -28.13 -17.04
CA SER A 91 -10.07 -28.88 -16.12
C SER A 91 -11.00 -29.79 -16.90
#